data_AF-A0A1Y0H1A7-F1
#
_entry.id   AF-A0A1Y0H1A7-F1
#
_cell.length_a   1.000
_cell.length_b   1.000
_cell.length_c   1.000
_cell.angle_alpha   90.00
_cell.angle_beta   90.00
_cell.angle_gamma   90.00
#
_symmetry.space_group_name_H-M   'P 1'
#
loop_
_entity.id
_entity.type
_entity.pdbx_description
1 polymer ?
#
loop_
_entity_poly.entity_id
_entity_poly.type
_entity_poly.pdbx_seq_one_letter_code
_entity_poly.pdbx_strand_id
1 'polypeptide(L)'
;MGDLTPSKRLSRNKERRIKMTNQTMLHVLQGSSLHSLLLLTSKVLSRSGFGEVQVLDRRETRQKSRFGGHELMCESTFGSLPVKVIVKVINDSVRLRMLDELVGAVQRTKADLGIIVSPRHVTASARKLQDHYKASRVNIIDGTELADRLTRLGIGVRPKGDVDFQFFGALEEVGHRVTAFMKMGAR
;
A
#
# COMPACT_ATOMS: atom_id res chain seq x y z
N MET A 1 -4.39 44.64 8.26
CA MET A 1 -3.65 43.63 7.48
C MET A 1 -2.50 43.13 8.34
N GLY A 2 -2.60 41.93 8.92
CA GLY A 2 -1.52 41.39 9.76
C GLY A 2 -0.49 40.67 8.90
N ASP A 3 0.71 41.24 8.76
CA ASP A 3 1.80 40.61 8.03
C ASP A 3 2.19 39.28 8.68
N LEU A 4 2.19 38.22 7.87
CA LEU A 4 2.64 36.91 8.30
C LEU A 4 4.15 36.92 8.45
N THR A 5 4.63 36.54 9.64
CA THR A 5 6.05 36.38 9.89
C THR A 5 6.69 35.40 8.89
N PRO A 6 7.96 35.60 8.49
CA PRO A 6 8.66 34.75 7.52
C PRO A 6 8.59 33.23 7.83
N SER A 7 8.62 32.87 9.11
CA SER A 7 8.47 31.48 9.59
C SER A 7 7.11 30.86 9.25
N LYS A 8 6.00 31.62 9.42
CA LYS A 8 4.65 31.15 9.06
C LYS A 8 4.48 31.00 7.55
N ARG A 9 5.16 31.84 6.75
CA ARG A 9 5.14 31.77 5.28
C ARG A 9 5.86 30.51 4.76
N LEU A 10 7.01 30.17 5.33
CA LEU A 10 7.76 28.96 5.00
C LEU A 10 6.99 27.68 5.35
N SER A 11 6.38 27.63 6.53
CA SER A 11 5.55 26.50 6.96
C SER A 11 4.36 26.26 6.01
N ARG A 12 3.63 27.33 5.66
CA ARG A 12 2.50 27.25 4.72
C ARG A 12 2.91 26.78 3.32
N ASN A 13 4.05 27.24 2.81
CA ASN A 13 4.55 26.82 1.50
C ASN A 13 4.96 25.33 1.50
N LYS A 14 5.58 24.86 2.59
CA LYS A 14 5.94 23.45 2.76
C LYS A 14 4.70 22.55 2.79
N GLU A 15 3.67 22.91 3.57
CA GLU A 15 2.42 22.16 3.64
C GLU A 15 1.69 22.10 2.28
N ARG A 16 1.61 23.22 1.57
CA ARG A 16 1.01 23.26 0.23
C ARG A 16 1.73 22.34 -0.74
N ARG A 17 3.07 22.32 -0.70
CA ARG A 17 3.87 21.45 -1.56
C ARG A 17 3.62 19.98 -1.26
N ILE A 18 3.60 19.58 0.01
CA ILE A 18 3.32 18.19 0.41
C ILE A 18 1.93 17.75 -0.07
N LYS A 19 0.91 18.60 0.09
CA LYS A 19 -0.45 18.31 -0.39
C LYS A 19 -0.49 18.09 -1.90
N MET A 20 0.16 18.94 -2.68
CA MET A 20 0.24 18.78 -4.13
C MET A 20 0.98 17.49 -4.51
N THR A 21 2.13 17.21 -3.89
CA THR A 21 2.88 15.97 -4.13
C THR A 21 2.01 14.74 -3.83
N ASN A 22 1.26 14.73 -2.73
CA ASN A 22 0.42 13.58 -2.37
C ASN A 22 -0.75 13.39 -3.33
N GLN A 23 -1.34 14.47 -3.86
CA GLN A 23 -2.37 14.37 -4.91
C GLN A 23 -1.80 13.79 -6.21
N THR A 24 -0.62 14.25 -6.64
CA THR A 24 0.06 13.70 -7.82
C THR A 24 0.45 12.24 -7.60
N MET A 25 0.96 11.89 -6.42
CA MET A 25 1.31 10.53 -6.03
C MET A 25 0.08 9.63 -6.07
N LEU A 26 -1.04 10.06 -5.50
CA LEU A 26 -2.30 9.33 -5.52
C LEU A 26 -2.76 9.03 -6.96
N HIS A 27 -2.67 10.01 -7.86
CA HIS A 27 -3.01 9.81 -9.27
C HIS A 27 -2.12 8.75 -9.94
N VAL A 28 -0.81 8.78 -9.69
CA VAL A 28 0.12 7.76 -10.19
C VAL A 28 -0.22 6.38 -9.63
N LEU A 29 -0.51 6.27 -8.34
CA LEU A 29 -0.88 5.01 -7.70
C LEU A 29 -2.18 4.43 -8.26
N GLN A 30 -3.17 5.27 -8.57
CA GLN A 30 -4.44 4.84 -9.16
C GLN A 30 -4.30 4.33 -10.60
N GLY A 31 -3.28 4.80 -11.32
CA GLY A 31 -2.92 4.32 -12.67
C GLY A 31 -1.92 3.16 -12.68
N SER A 32 -1.37 2.78 -11.53
CA SER A 32 -0.35 1.73 -11.43
C SER A 32 -0.94 0.34 -11.62
N SER A 33 -0.14 -0.60 -12.14
CA SER A 33 -0.53 -2.01 -12.21
C SER A 33 -0.60 -2.65 -10.81
N LEU A 34 -1.30 -3.78 -10.68
CA LEU A 34 -1.30 -4.54 -9.41
C LEU A 34 0.12 -4.94 -9.00
N HIS A 35 0.96 -5.28 -9.97
CA HIS A 35 2.34 -5.67 -9.72
C HIS A 35 3.15 -4.52 -9.10
N SER A 36 3.08 -3.33 -9.69
CA SER A 36 3.72 -2.14 -9.10
C SER A 36 3.19 -1.86 -7.70
N LEU A 37 1.89 -1.97 -7.47
CA LEU A 37 1.30 -1.80 -6.14
C LEU A 37 1.82 -2.82 -5.13
N LEU A 38 2.00 -4.09 -5.52
CA LEU A 38 2.61 -5.12 -4.68
C LEU A 38 4.06 -4.75 -4.31
N LEU A 39 4.86 -4.33 -5.28
CA LEU A 39 6.25 -3.93 -5.06
C LEU A 39 6.36 -2.67 -4.17
N LEU A 40 5.54 -1.66 -4.43
CA LEU A 40 5.49 -0.43 -3.63
C LEU A 40 5.05 -0.74 -2.20
N THR A 41 4.01 -1.56 -2.03
CA THR A 41 3.53 -1.98 -0.71
C THR A 41 4.61 -2.75 0.03
N SER A 42 5.29 -3.69 -0.63
CA SER A 42 6.42 -4.42 -0.05
C SER A 42 7.52 -3.47 0.42
N LYS A 43 7.93 -2.50 -0.40
CA LYS A 43 8.93 -1.50 0.00
C LYS A 43 8.48 -0.62 1.17
N VAL A 44 7.20 -0.20 1.19
CA VAL A 44 6.63 0.57 2.31
C VAL A 44 6.66 -0.25 3.60
N LEU A 45 6.24 -1.51 3.55
CA LEU A 45 6.25 -2.40 4.72
C LEU A 45 7.67 -2.64 5.22
N SER A 46 8.60 -3.01 4.34
CA SER A 46 10.01 -3.22 4.72
C SER A 46 10.63 -1.98 5.36
N ARG A 47 10.41 -0.79 4.78
CA ARG A 47 10.92 0.47 5.37
C ARG A 47 10.18 0.91 6.64
N SER A 48 9.00 0.35 6.91
CA SER A 48 8.25 0.60 8.14
C SER A 48 8.63 -0.36 9.28
N GLY A 49 9.63 -1.24 9.08
CA GLY A 49 10.11 -2.19 10.09
C GLY A 49 9.42 -3.55 10.06
N PHE A 50 8.54 -3.80 9.09
CA PHE A 50 8.16 -5.19 8.79
C PHE A 50 9.39 -5.87 8.19
N GLY A 51 9.71 -7.09 8.62
CA GLY A 51 10.94 -7.78 8.23
C GLY A 51 10.89 -8.25 6.77
N GLU A 52 11.07 -9.55 6.57
CA GLU A 52 10.96 -10.13 5.23
C GLU A 52 9.51 -10.04 4.74
N VAL A 53 9.32 -9.45 3.55
CA VAL A 53 8.00 -9.36 2.90
C VAL A 53 7.99 -10.34 1.73
N GLN A 54 7.25 -11.43 1.88
CA GLN A 54 7.07 -12.45 0.87
C GLN A 54 5.84 -12.17 0.00
N VAL A 55 6.01 -12.26 -1.32
CA VAL A 55 4.90 -12.22 -2.30
C VAL A 55 4.46 -13.65 -2.60
N LEU A 56 3.21 -14.01 -2.30
CA LEU A 56 2.84 -15.43 -2.19
C LEU A 56 2.44 -16.11 -3.50
N ASP A 57 1.71 -15.45 -4.41
CA ASP A 57 1.39 -16.07 -5.72
C ASP A 57 0.69 -15.14 -6.72
N ARG A 58 -0.26 -14.35 -6.21
CA ARG A 58 -1.16 -13.58 -7.08
C ARG A 58 -0.43 -12.35 -7.59
N ARG A 59 -0.25 -12.30 -8.91
CA ARG A 59 0.47 -11.22 -9.60
C ARG A 59 -0.44 -10.42 -10.54
N GLU A 60 -1.62 -10.96 -10.85
CA GLU A 60 -2.63 -10.33 -11.70
C GLU A 60 -3.98 -10.14 -10.98
N THR A 61 -4.71 -9.07 -11.32
CA THR A 61 -5.99 -8.71 -10.67
C THR A 61 -7.06 -9.78 -10.82
N ARG A 62 -7.07 -10.58 -11.89
CA ARG A 62 -8.08 -11.63 -12.10
C ARG A 62 -7.62 -13.04 -11.69
N GLN A 63 -6.38 -13.20 -11.25
CA GLN A 63 -5.87 -14.48 -10.79
C GLN A 63 -6.49 -14.84 -9.43
N LYS A 64 -6.94 -16.09 -9.26
CA LYS A 64 -7.48 -16.59 -7.99
C LYS A 64 -6.34 -16.67 -6.95
N SER A 65 -6.52 -16.05 -5.80
CA SER A 65 -5.57 -16.22 -4.68
C SER A 65 -5.70 -17.63 -4.11
N ARG A 66 -4.60 -18.40 -4.12
CA ARG A 66 -4.51 -19.72 -3.47
C ARG A 66 -4.34 -19.61 -1.95
N PHE A 67 -3.93 -18.45 -1.47
CA PHE A 67 -3.61 -18.18 -0.06
C PHE A 67 -4.79 -17.54 0.69
N GLY A 68 -6.02 -17.77 0.23
CA GLY A 68 -7.21 -17.33 0.96
C GLY A 68 -7.45 -15.82 0.91
N GLY A 69 -6.98 -15.15 -0.14
CA GLY A 69 -7.37 -13.78 -0.46
C GLY A 69 -6.43 -12.69 0.05
N HIS A 70 -5.16 -13.01 0.32
CA HIS A 70 -4.07 -12.03 0.51
C HIS A 70 -2.93 -12.30 -0.49
N GLU A 71 -2.08 -11.30 -0.70
CA GLU A 71 -1.03 -11.31 -1.71
C GLU A 71 0.38 -11.25 -1.11
N LEU A 72 0.52 -10.63 0.06
CA LEU A 72 1.79 -10.54 0.78
C LEU A 72 1.66 -11.13 2.17
N MET A 73 2.75 -11.71 2.65
CA MET A 73 2.94 -12.06 4.05
C MET A 73 4.24 -11.41 4.51
N CYS A 74 4.20 -10.80 5.69
CA CYS A 74 5.41 -10.30 6.31
C CYS A 74 5.52 -10.80 7.74
N GLU A 75 6.75 -11.15 8.10
CA GLU A 75 7.12 -11.52 9.46
C GLU A 75 7.97 -10.39 10.02
N SER A 76 7.66 -10.00 11.25
CA SER A 76 8.41 -9.00 12.00
C SER A 76 8.54 -9.46 13.45
N THR A 77 9.19 -8.67 14.28
CA THR A 77 9.36 -8.93 15.70
C THR A 77 8.97 -7.70 16.50
N PHE A 78 8.09 -7.87 17.48
CA PHE A 78 7.82 -6.85 18.48
C PHE A 78 8.57 -7.23 19.77
N GLY A 79 9.76 -6.66 19.96
CA GLY A 79 10.71 -7.16 20.95
C GLY A 79 11.16 -8.58 20.58
N SER A 80 10.89 -9.55 21.45
CA SER A 80 11.17 -10.97 21.19
C SER A 80 9.98 -11.75 20.60
N LEU A 81 8.82 -11.11 20.43
CA LEU A 81 7.61 -11.78 19.95
C LEU A 81 7.57 -11.74 18.42
N PRO A 82 7.53 -12.89 17.73
CA PRO A 82 7.29 -12.90 16.29
C PRO A 82 5.87 -12.39 16.00
N VAL A 83 5.74 -11.57 14.97
CA VAL A 83 4.48 -10.99 14.53
C VAL A 83 4.28 -11.34 13.06
N LYS A 84 3.18 -12.05 12.77
CA LYS A 84 2.78 -12.43 11.42
C LYS A 84 1.72 -11.49 10.90
N VAL A 85 2.01 -10.82 9.79
CA VAL A 85 1.08 -9.89 9.15
C VAL A 85 0.77 -10.35 7.74
N ILE A 86 -0.51 -10.42 7.40
CA ILE A 86 -0.97 -10.72 6.04
C ILE A 86 -1.51 -9.46 5.40
N VAL A 87 -1.17 -9.24 4.14
CA VAL A 87 -1.54 -8.02 3.42
C VAL A 87 -2.26 -8.35 2.12
N LYS A 88 -3.43 -7.74 1.97
CA LYS A 88 -4.24 -7.80 0.75
C LYS A 88 -4.07 -6.53 -0.04
N VAL A 89 -3.50 -6.62 -1.24
CA VAL A 89 -3.29 -5.47 -2.13
C VAL A 89 -4.36 -5.50 -3.22
N ILE A 90 -5.12 -4.42 -3.33
CA ILE A 90 -6.28 -4.33 -4.22
C ILE A 90 -6.15 -3.07 -5.07
N ASN A 91 -6.32 -3.20 -6.38
CA ASN A 91 -6.42 -2.05 -7.28
C ASN A 91 -7.90 -1.68 -7.58
N ASP A 92 -8.71 -1.63 -6.52
CA ASP A 92 -10.13 -1.25 -6.57
C ASP A 92 -10.52 -0.60 -5.23
N SER A 93 -11.69 0.03 -5.15
CA SER A 93 -12.26 0.53 -3.91
C SER A 93 -12.45 -0.59 -2.89
N VAL A 94 -12.14 -0.29 -1.62
CA VAL A 94 -12.25 -1.27 -0.53
C VAL A 94 -13.72 -1.43 -0.14
N ARG A 95 -14.29 -2.59 -0.44
CA ARG A 95 -15.68 -2.95 -0.14
C ARG A 95 -15.78 -3.79 1.12
N LEU A 96 -16.96 -3.82 1.74
CA LEU A 96 -17.22 -4.56 2.98
C LEU A 96 -16.80 -6.04 2.90
N ARG A 97 -17.21 -6.73 1.83
CA ARG A 97 -16.84 -8.12 1.55
C ARG A 97 -15.33 -8.37 1.61
N MET A 98 -14.51 -7.41 1.19
CA MET A 98 -13.05 -7.57 1.20
C MET A 98 -12.48 -7.58 2.62
N LEU A 99 -13.12 -6.86 3.55
CA LEU A 99 -12.79 -6.88 4.97
C LEU A 99 -13.17 -8.23 5.60
N ASP A 100 -14.38 -8.74 5.30
CA ASP A 100 -14.82 -10.06 5.76
C ASP A 100 -13.88 -11.17 5.28
N GLU A 101 -13.50 -11.13 4.00
CA GLU A 101 -12.54 -12.08 3.42
C GLU A 101 -11.20 -12.05 4.15
N LEU A 102 -10.69 -10.85 4.49
CA LEU A 102 -9.42 -10.70 5.19
C LEU A 102 -9.51 -11.11 6.66
N VAL A 103 -10.61 -10.82 7.37
CA VAL A 103 -10.83 -11.32 8.74
C VAL A 103 -10.79 -12.85 8.76
N GLY A 104 -11.52 -13.49 7.84
CA GLY A 104 -11.47 -14.94 7.70
C GLY A 104 -10.07 -15.45 7.38
N ALA A 105 -9.29 -14.73 6.57
CA ALA A 105 -7.90 -15.09 6.30
C ALA A 105 -6.99 -14.95 7.54
N VAL A 106 -7.13 -13.86 8.30
CA VAL A 106 -6.39 -13.63 9.56
C VAL A 106 -6.66 -14.79 10.53
N GLN A 107 -7.93 -15.17 10.71
CA GLN A 107 -8.32 -16.28 11.59
C GLN A 107 -7.75 -17.62 11.12
N ARG A 108 -7.91 -17.97 9.83
CA ARG A 108 -7.43 -19.25 9.29
C ARG A 108 -5.91 -19.40 9.33
N THR A 109 -5.19 -18.31 9.04
CA THR A 109 -3.72 -18.32 8.97
C THR A 109 -3.05 -18.06 10.32
N LYS A 110 -3.85 -17.81 11.36
CA LYS A 110 -3.42 -17.36 12.68
C LYS A 110 -2.48 -16.15 12.60
N ALA A 111 -2.75 -15.23 11.67
CA ALA A 111 -1.99 -13.99 11.59
C ALA A 111 -2.35 -13.09 12.78
N ASP A 112 -1.39 -12.27 13.19
CA ASP A 112 -1.54 -11.28 14.25
C ASP A 112 -2.26 -10.02 13.75
N LEU A 113 -2.04 -9.68 12.47
CA LEU A 113 -2.62 -8.51 11.84
C LEU A 113 -2.95 -8.77 10.36
N GLY A 114 -4.08 -8.23 9.91
CA GLY A 114 -4.43 -8.09 8.51
C GLY A 114 -4.36 -6.64 8.06
N ILE A 115 -3.81 -6.38 6.87
CA ILE A 115 -3.82 -5.04 6.26
C ILE A 115 -4.43 -5.14 4.86
N ILE A 116 -5.42 -4.29 4.55
CA ILE A 116 -5.81 -4.01 3.16
C ILE A 116 -5.08 -2.77 2.70
N VAL A 117 -4.42 -2.86 1.54
CA VAL A 117 -3.80 -1.71 0.87
C VAL A 117 -4.50 -1.48 -0.45
N SER A 118 -4.99 -0.26 -0.68
CA SER A 118 -5.60 0.12 -1.96
C SER A 118 -5.25 1.57 -2.31
N PRO A 119 -4.95 1.90 -3.58
CA PRO A 119 -4.78 3.28 -4.02
C PRO A 119 -6.13 4.02 -4.19
N ARG A 120 -7.25 3.32 -4.01
CA ARG A 120 -8.60 3.86 -4.17
C ARG A 120 -9.25 4.14 -2.82
N HIS A 121 -10.47 4.67 -2.87
CA HIS A 121 -11.22 5.02 -1.67
C HIS A 121 -11.78 3.78 -0.96
N VAL A 122 -12.04 3.92 0.33
CA VAL A 122 -12.87 2.99 1.11
C VAL A 122 -14.33 3.35 0.92
N THR A 123 -15.19 2.38 0.59
CA THR A 123 -16.62 2.64 0.41
C THR A 123 -17.28 3.09 1.72
N ALA A 124 -18.41 3.81 1.64
CA ALA A 124 -19.10 4.32 2.82
C ALA A 124 -19.47 3.21 3.82
N SER A 125 -19.96 2.06 3.33
CA SER A 125 -20.30 0.91 4.17
C SER A 125 -19.08 0.32 4.88
N ALA A 126 -17.95 0.18 4.17
CA ALA A 126 -16.71 -0.34 4.75
C ALA A 126 -16.14 0.65 5.78
N ARG A 127 -16.20 1.95 5.51
CA ARG A 127 -15.76 3.01 6.44
C ARG A 127 -16.59 3.03 7.72
N LYS A 128 -17.93 2.92 7.61
CA LYS A 128 -18.85 2.88 8.75
C LYS A 128 -18.54 1.74 9.72
N LEU A 129 -18.08 0.60 9.20
CA LEU A 129 -17.79 -0.60 10.00
C LEU A 129 -16.30 -0.76 10.33
N GLN A 130 -15.45 0.19 9.95
CA GLN A 130 -14.00 0.04 10.08
C GLN A 130 -13.55 -0.25 11.52
N ASP A 131 -14.18 0.38 12.52
CA ASP A 131 -13.82 0.16 13.93
C ASP A 131 -14.15 -1.26 14.41
N HIS A 132 -15.20 -1.89 13.86
CA HIS A 132 -15.49 -3.30 14.12
C HIS A 132 -14.39 -4.22 13.56
N TYR A 133 -13.88 -3.91 12.36
CA TYR A 133 -12.78 -4.69 11.76
C TYR A 133 -11.43 -4.44 12.44
N LYS A 134 -11.19 -3.25 13.00
CA LYS A 134 -10.01 -2.99 13.85
C LYS A 134 -10.00 -3.89 15.08
N ALA A 135 -11.15 -4.12 15.72
CA ALA A 135 -11.26 -5.08 16.82
C ALA A 135 -10.93 -6.52 16.37
N SER A 136 -11.12 -6.82 15.08
CA SER A 136 -10.70 -8.08 14.44
C SER A 136 -9.26 -8.05 13.90
N ARG A 137 -8.46 -7.06 14.31
CA ARG A 137 -7.05 -6.87 13.91
C ARG A 137 -6.87 -6.67 12.40
N VAL A 138 -7.85 -6.03 11.73
CA VAL A 138 -7.77 -5.66 10.32
C VAL A 138 -7.71 -4.14 10.16
N ASN A 139 -6.67 -3.67 9.49
CA ASN A 139 -6.46 -2.27 9.16
C ASN A 139 -6.59 -2.02 7.65
N ILE A 140 -6.86 -0.77 7.28
CA ILE A 140 -6.92 -0.32 5.89
C ILE A 140 -5.91 0.81 5.72
N ILE A 141 -5.08 0.72 4.69
CA ILE A 141 -4.25 1.79 4.17
C ILE A 141 -4.87 2.18 2.83
N ASP A 142 -5.58 3.31 2.82
CA ASP A 142 -6.20 3.83 1.59
C ASP A 142 -5.19 4.62 0.73
N GLY A 143 -5.63 5.11 -0.42
CA GLY A 143 -4.73 5.75 -1.37
C GLY A 143 -4.06 7.01 -0.82
N THR A 144 -4.76 7.77 0.03
CA THR A 144 -4.20 8.97 0.66
C THR A 144 -3.10 8.57 1.64
N GLU A 145 -3.40 7.61 2.52
CA GLU A 145 -2.44 7.13 3.50
C GLU A 145 -1.22 6.47 2.83
N LEU A 146 -1.42 5.69 1.77
CA LEU A 146 -0.34 5.08 1.01
C LEU A 146 0.57 6.13 0.36
N ALA A 147 -0.02 7.16 -0.27
CA ALA A 147 0.73 8.27 -0.85
C ALA A 147 1.55 9.01 0.22
N ASP A 148 0.95 9.31 1.37
CA ASP A 148 1.62 9.96 2.50
C ASP A 148 2.81 9.13 3.01
N ARG A 149 2.66 7.80 3.10
CA ARG A 149 3.72 6.88 3.53
C ARG A 149 4.86 6.84 2.52
N LEU A 150 4.55 6.72 1.23
CA LEU A 150 5.56 6.74 0.17
C LEU A 150 6.37 8.04 0.17
N THR A 151 5.70 9.18 0.25
CA THR A 151 6.34 10.50 0.31
C THR A 151 7.25 10.62 1.53
N ARG A 152 6.76 10.22 2.72
CA ARG A 152 7.52 10.29 3.97
C ARG A 152 8.75 9.37 3.98
N LEU A 153 8.63 8.20 3.37
CA LEU A 153 9.70 7.22 3.27
C LEU A 153 10.66 7.49 2.10
N GLY A 154 10.41 8.56 1.30
CA GLY A 154 11.21 8.90 0.12
C GLY A 154 11.17 7.83 -0.97
N ILE A 155 10.03 7.15 -1.15
CA ILE A 155 9.83 6.12 -2.18
C ILE A 155 9.08 6.76 -3.35
N GLY A 156 9.66 6.72 -4.55
CA GLY A 156 9.06 7.34 -5.74
C GLY A 156 8.99 8.87 -5.67
N VAL A 157 9.84 9.49 -4.85
CA VAL A 157 9.92 10.95 -4.68
C VAL A 157 11.36 11.40 -4.88
N ARG A 158 11.54 12.47 -5.66
CA ARG A 158 12.84 13.11 -5.94
C ARG A 158 13.35 13.88 -4.72
N PRO A 159 14.65 14.23 -4.63
CA PRO A 159 15.18 15.03 -3.51
C PRO A 159 14.46 16.36 -3.27
N LYS A 160 13.90 16.95 -4.34
CA LYS A 160 13.10 18.18 -4.23
C LYS A 160 11.72 17.95 -3.60
N GLY A 161 11.22 16.73 -3.52
CA GLY A 161 9.90 16.40 -2.99
C GLY A 161 8.82 16.20 -4.05
N ASP A 162 9.20 16.18 -5.33
CA ASP A 162 8.28 15.96 -6.45
C ASP A 162 8.20 14.47 -6.79
N VAL A 163 7.06 14.01 -7.32
CA VAL A 163 6.88 12.60 -7.72
C VAL A 163 7.88 12.24 -8.82
N ASP A 164 8.54 11.09 -8.66
CA ASP A 164 9.52 10.62 -9.64
C ASP A 164 8.89 9.72 -10.70
N PHE A 165 8.32 10.32 -11.75
CA PHE A 165 7.66 9.58 -12.83
C PHE A 165 8.58 8.57 -13.54
N GLN A 166 9.90 8.83 -13.59
CA GLN A 166 10.86 7.90 -14.18
C GLN A 166 10.98 6.62 -13.36
N PHE A 167 10.99 6.74 -12.02
CA PHE A 167 10.97 5.60 -11.12
C PHE A 167 9.72 4.74 -11.35
N PHE A 168 8.53 5.35 -11.43
CA PHE A 168 7.29 4.59 -11.66
C PHE A 168 7.26 3.94 -13.06
N GLY A 169 7.72 4.64 -14.10
CA GLY A 169 7.82 4.08 -15.44
C GLY A 169 8.75 2.86 -15.50
N ALA A 170 9.94 2.96 -14.88
CA ALA A 170 10.87 1.85 -14.78
C ALA A 170 10.31 0.68 -13.96
N LEU A 171 9.54 0.97 -12.89
CA LEU A 171 8.88 -0.05 -12.08
C LEU A 171 7.86 -0.85 -12.89
N GLU A 172 7.04 -0.18 -13.69
CA GLU A 172 6.09 -0.84 -14.60
C GLU A 172 6.81 -1.68 -15.65
N GLU A 173 7.90 -1.18 -16.24
CA GLU A 173 8.70 -1.93 -17.22
C GLU A 173 9.27 -3.21 -16.62
N VAL A 174 9.84 -3.12 -15.40
CA VAL A 174 10.34 -4.30 -14.67
C VAL A 174 9.21 -5.27 -14.40
N GLY A 175 8.04 -4.79 -13.96
CA GLY A 175 6.86 -5.63 -13.72
C GLY A 175 6.41 -6.39 -14.97
N HIS A 176 6.41 -5.72 -16.13
CA HIS A 176 6.12 -6.36 -17.41
C HIS A 176 7.16 -7.41 -17.79
N ARG A 177 8.46 -7.12 -17.64
CA ARG A 177 9.54 -8.07 -17.93
C ARG A 177 9.49 -9.31 -17.06
N VAL A 178 9.29 -9.15 -15.75
CA VAL A 178 9.15 -10.27 -14.81
C VAL A 178 7.93 -11.11 -15.17
N THR A 179 6.80 -10.47 -15.46
CA THR A 179 5.57 -11.19 -15.85
C THR A 179 5.78 -11.96 -17.16
N ALA A 180 6.44 -11.37 -18.16
CA ALA A 180 6.75 -12.02 -19.42
C ALA A 180 7.67 -13.24 -19.24
N PHE A 181 8.76 -13.08 -18.47
CA PHE A 181 9.69 -14.17 -18.17
C PHE A 181 8.99 -15.36 -17.50
N MET A 182 8.15 -15.10 -16.49
CA MET A 182 7.42 -16.16 -15.78
C MET A 182 6.43 -16.90 -16.70
N LYS A 183 5.83 -16.21 -17.68
CA LYS A 183 4.94 -16.84 -18.68
C LYS A 183 5.70 -17.74 -19.65
N MET A 184 6.98 -17.49 -19.90
CA MET A 184 7.82 -18.35 -20.75
C MET A 184 8.18 -19.67 -20.07
N GLY A 185 8.38 -19.66 -18.74
CA GLY A 185 8.74 -20.85 -17.95
C GLY A 185 7.57 -21.73 -17.51
N ALA A 186 6.32 -21.33 -17.79
CA ALA A 186 5.12 -22.07 -17.40
C ALA A 186 4.60 -23.03 -18.50
N ARG A 187 5.48 -23.46 -19.41
CA ARG A 187 5.18 -24.46 -20.46
C ARG A 187 5.58 -25.85 -20.00
#